data_AF-A0A9P1CJY5-F1
#
_entry.id   AF-A0A9P1CJY5-F1
#
_cell.length_a   1.000
_cell.length_b   1.000
_cell.length_c   1.000
_cell.angle_alpha   90.00
_cell.angle_beta   90.00
_cell.angle_gamma   90.00
#
_symmetry.space_group_name_H-M   'P 1'
#
loop_
_entity.id
_entity.type
_entity.pdbx_description
1 polymer ?
#
loop_
_entity_poly.entity_id
_entity_poly.type
_entity_poly.pdbx_seq_one_letter_code
_entity_poly.pdbx_strand_id
1 'polypeptide(L)'
;MVEGFSELVQASGVSVPARAKFVGRFLGYTTFGSLTFGLVCGQLGVMFTVGPLVPFFCGSWLGYTLSSISFWRSECSTARGYVRDYPRLLEYVIRTEFPWARMPEVTGIEVSMVPMSQDMAIEKWMQGHSLIRLSWCILAGQSCQSLIQEHQEEKRRELLAEPAAASAPHGSSGQI
;
A
#
# COMPACT_ATOMS: atom_id res chain seq x y z
N MET A 1 9.82 -16.01 5.58
CA MET A 1 9.77 -15.35 6.91
C MET A 1 9.03 -14.01 6.91
N VAL A 2 9.14 -13.18 5.85
CA VAL A 2 8.45 -11.87 5.75
C VAL A 2 6.92 -12.02 5.57
N GLU A 3 6.45 -13.09 4.94
CA GLU A 3 5.03 -13.33 4.66
C GLU A 3 4.18 -13.54 5.93
N GLY A 4 4.70 -14.27 6.92
CA GLY A 4 3.97 -14.54 8.17
C GLY A 4 3.70 -13.30 9.03
N PHE A 5 4.56 -12.28 8.93
CA PHE A 5 4.32 -10.99 9.59
C PHE A 5 3.27 -10.16 8.83
N SER A 6 3.26 -10.29 7.49
CA SER A 6 2.24 -9.66 6.66
C SER A 6 0.84 -10.22 6.96
N GLU A 7 0.73 -11.54 7.16
CA GLU A 7 -0.53 -12.19 7.56
C GLU A 7 -0.99 -11.80 8.98
N LEU A 8 -0.07 -11.66 9.94
CA LEU A 8 -0.40 -11.21 11.30
C LEU A 8 -0.86 -9.74 11.34
N VAL A 9 -0.24 -8.86 10.54
CA VAL A 9 -0.67 -7.46 10.38
C VAL A 9 -1.99 -7.37 9.60
N GLN A 10 -2.24 -8.31 8.69
CA GLN A 10 -3.50 -8.38 7.95
C GLN A 10 -4.65 -8.91 8.83
N ALA A 11 -4.39 -9.88 9.72
CA ALA A 11 -5.35 -10.44 10.67
C ALA A 11 -5.70 -9.47 11.82
N SER A 12 -4.74 -8.67 12.28
CA SER A 12 -5.00 -7.55 13.21
C SER A 12 -5.51 -6.29 12.50
N GLY A 13 -5.54 -6.31 11.17
CA GLY A 13 -5.78 -5.15 10.33
C GLY A 13 -7.23 -4.71 10.18
N VAL A 14 -8.21 -5.44 10.71
CA VAL A 14 -9.63 -5.10 10.56
C VAL A 14 -10.00 -3.82 11.33
N SER A 15 -9.19 -3.42 12.32
CA SER A 15 -9.43 -2.21 13.13
C SER A 15 -8.33 -1.15 13.07
N VAL A 16 -7.25 -1.40 12.31
CA VAL A 16 -6.07 -0.52 12.28
C VAL A 16 -6.09 0.36 11.02
N PRO A 17 -6.04 1.70 11.15
CA PRO A 17 -6.01 2.62 10.01
C PRO A 17 -4.91 2.25 9.01
N ALA A 18 -5.19 2.40 7.70
CA ALA A 18 -4.24 2.05 6.63
C ALA A 18 -2.84 2.65 6.83
N ARG A 19 -2.77 3.87 7.39
CA ARG A 19 -1.53 4.57 7.74
C ARG A 19 -0.71 3.85 8.83
N ALA A 20 -1.36 3.27 9.83
CA ALA A 20 -0.69 2.51 10.88
C ALA A 20 -0.19 1.14 10.37
N LYS A 21 -0.89 0.52 9.41
CA LYS A 21 -0.40 -0.68 8.71
C LYS A 21 0.88 -0.39 7.93
N PHE A 22 0.94 0.74 7.24
CA PHE A 22 2.13 1.16 6.51
C PHE A 22 3.33 1.38 7.44
N VAL A 23 3.13 2.16 8.51
CA VAL A 23 4.19 2.40 9.51
C VAL A 23 4.63 1.09 10.14
N GLY A 24 3.71 0.19 10.48
CA GLY A 24 4.02 -1.13 11.02
C GLY A 24 4.85 -1.98 10.06
N ARG A 25 4.48 -2.02 8.76
CA ARG A 25 5.24 -2.74 7.72
C ARG A 25 6.62 -2.13 7.50
N PHE A 26 6.72 -0.80 7.47
CA PHE A 26 8.00 -0.10 7.35
C PHE A 26 8.93 -0.39 8.53
N LEU A 27 8.42 -0.25 9.76
CA LEU A 27 9.17 -0.55 10.98
C LEU A 27 9.61 -2.02 11.00
N GLY A 28 8.69 -2.96 10.75
CA GLY A 28 9.03 -4.37 10.71
C GLY A 28 10.12 -4.69 9.68
N TYR A 29 9.99 -4.18 8.45
CA TYR A 29 10.93 -4.43 7.37
C TYR A 29 12.32 -3.80 7.65
N THR A 30 12.35 -2.55 8.11
CA THR A 30 13.59 -1.82 8.37
C THR A 30 14.31 -2.31 9.62
N THR A 31 13.59 -2.60 10.70
CA THR A 31 14.19 -3.16 11.93
C THR A 31 14.76 -4.54 11.67
N PHE A 32 14.01 -5.41 10.99
CA PHE A 32 14.51 -6.76 10.68
C PHE A 32 15.72 -6.72 9.73
N GLY A 33 15.65 -5.90 8.69
CA GLY A 33 16.77 -5.71 7.77
C GLY A 33 18.02 -5.11 8.45
N SER A 34 17.83 -4.10 9.30
CA SER A 34 18.90 -3.48 10.08
C SER A 34 19.55 -4.47 11.05
N LEU A 35 18.76 -5.19 11.84
CA LEU A 35 19.27 -6.18 12.79
C LEU A 35 19.99 -7.33 12.08
N THR A 36 19.44 -7.82 10.96
CA THR A 36 20.06 -8.92 10.22
C THR A 36 21.42 -8.50 9.68
N PHE A 37 21.52 -7.36 9.01
CA PHE A 37 22.80 -6.85 8.51
C PHE A 37 23.76 -6.51 9.65
N GLY A 38 23.27 -5.90 10.72
CA GLY A 38 24.04 -5.60 11.92
C GLY A 38 24.67 -6.84 12.53
N LEU A 39 23.88 -7.90 12.74
CA LEU A 39 24.35 -9.15 13.31
C LEU A 39 25.38 -9.84 12.41
N VAL A 40 25.15 -9.88 11.09
CA VAL A 40 26.10 -10.46 10.13
C VAL A 40 27.42 -9.69 10.14
N CYS A 41 27.38 -8.36 10.06
CA CYS A 41 28.58 -7.54 10.11
C CYS A 41 29.28 -7.62 11.48
N GLY A 42 28.53 -7.67 12.58
CA GLY A 42 29.05 -7.83 13.94
C GLY A 42 29.77 -9.17 14.12
N GLN A 43 29.21 -10.26 13.59
CA GLN A 43 29.85 -11.58 13.59
C GLN A 43 31.16 -11.58 12.80
N LEU A 44 31.19 -10.95 11.63
CA LEU A 44 32.42 -10.74 10.88
C LEU A 44 33.43 -9.90 11.68
N GLY A 45 32.94 -8.88 12.40
CA GLY A 45 33.73 -8.02 13.27
C GLY A 45 34.48 -8.74 14.39
N VAL A 46 33.92 -9.83 14.93
CA VAL A 46 34.61 -10.68 15.92
C VAL A 46 35.87 -11.32 15.31
N MET A 47 35.88 -11.57 14.00
CA MET A 47 37.03 -12.14 13.29
C MET A 47 38.11 -11.08 12.97
N PHE A 48 37.84 -9.79 13.16
CA PHE A 48 38.78 -8.69 12.93
C PHE A 48 39.21 -8.03 14.26
N THR A 49 40.33 -7.32 14.24
CA THR A 49 40.91 -6.65 15.43
C THR A 49 40.09 -5.48 15.98
N VAL A 50 39.08 -5.03 15.25
CA VAL A 50 38.24 -3.86 15.57
C VAL A 50 37.12 -4.20 16.58
N GLY A 51 36.89 -5.49 16.85
CA GLY A 51 35.82 -5.96 17.72
C GLY A 51 34.42 -5.87 17.08
N PRO A 52 33.39 -6.47 17.69
CA PRO A 52 32.08 -6.65 17.06
C PRO A 52 31.21 -5.38 17.02
N LEU A 53 31.46 -4.40 17.89
CA LEU A 53 30.54 -3.28 18.12
C LEU A 53 30.48 -2.31 16.93
N VAL A 54 31.63 -1.85 16.46
CA VAL A 54 31.73 -0.90 15.32
C VAL A 54 31.12 -1.49 14.04
N PRO A 55 31.48 -2.70 13.59
CA PRO A 55 30.89 -3.28 12.39
C PRO A 55 29.40 -3.63 12.56
N PHE A 56 28.93 -3.93 13.78
CA PHE A 56 27.49 -4.05 14.04
C PHE A 56 26.75 -2.73 13.78
N PHE A 57 27.24 -1.60 14.29
CA PHE A 57 26.60 -0.30 14.07
C PHE A 57 26.63 0.11 12.59
N CYS A 58 27.77 -0.05 11.91
CA CYS A 58 27.88 0.24 10.48
C CYS A 58 26.97 -0.67 9.64
N GLY A 59 26.94 -1.98 9.95
CA GLY A 59 26.05 -2.93 9.29
C GLY A 59 24.58 -2.60 9.52
N SER A 60 24.20 -2.27 10.76
CA SER A 60 22.83 -1.89 11.11
C SER A 60 22.38 -0.63 10.38
N TRP A 61 23.25 0.38 10.30
CA TRP A 61 23.00 1.61 9.55
C TRP A 61 22.78 1.34 8.06
N LEU A 62 23.71 0.61 7.42
CA LEU A 62 23.59 0.24 6.01
C LEU A 62 22.35 -0.60 5.74
N GLY A 63 22.07 -1.58 6.61
CA GLY A 63 20.88 -2.42 6.54
C GLY A 63 19.60 -1.60 6.63
N TYR A 64 19.54 -0.61 7.53
CA TYR A 64 18.41 0.32 7.65
C TYR A 64 18.22 1.15 6.38
N THR A 65 19.30 1.76 5.85
CA THR A 65 19.23 2.59 4.64
C THR A 65 18.81 1.78 3.42
N LEU A 66 19.42 0.62 3.20
CA LEU A 66 19.09 -0.26 2.06
C LEU A 66 17.66 -0.79 2.15
N SER A 67 17.23 -1.22 3.35
CA SER A 67 15.87 -1.71 3.57
C SER A 67 14.84 -0.60 3.36
N SER A 68 15.14 0.63 3.80
CA SER A 68 14.27 1.79 3.58
C SER A 68 14.13 2.13 2.09
N ILE A 69 15.24 2.12 1.33
CA ILE A 69 15.22 2.39 -0.12
C ILE A 69 14.48 1.27 -0.86
N SER A 70 14.74 0.01 -0.51
CA SER A 70 14.04 -1.17 -1.05
C SER A 70 12.54 -1.06 -0.83
N PHE A 71 12.13 -0.78 0.40
CA PHE A 71 10.74 -0.63 0.77
C PHE A 71 10.09 0.52 0.00
N TRP A 72 10.76 1.68 -0.07
CA TRP A 72 10.29 2.83 -0.84
C TRP A 72 10.06 2.48 -2.32
N ARG A 73 11.03 1.80 -2.97
CA ARG A 73 10.91 1.38 -4.37
C ARG A 73 9.76 0.39 -4.59
N SER A 74 9.55 -0.54 -3.66
CA SER A 74 8.43 -1.48 -3.71
C SER A 74 7.10 -0.74 -3.66
N GLU A 75 6.94 0.17 -2.70
CA GLU A 75 5.71 0.96 -2.54
C GLU A 75 5.47 1.90 -3.74
N CYS A 76 6.52 2.48 -4.31
CA CYS A 76 6.44 3.23 -5.57
C CYS A 76 5.88 2.37 -6.70
N SER A 77 6.35 1.13 -6.82
CA SER A 77 5.89 0.19 -7.85
C SER A 77 4.44 -0.20 -7.64
N THR A 78 4.04 -0.48 -6.40
CA THR A 78 2.66 -0.80 -6.04
C THR A 78 1.72 0.38 -6.30
N ALA A 79 2.12 1.59 -5.92
CA ALA A 79 1.35 2.80 -6.18
C ALA A 79 1.13 3.03 -7.68
N ARG A 80 2.15 2.79 -8.53
CA ARG A 80 1.99 2.83 -9.99
C ARG A 80 1.01 1.78 -10.51
N GLY A 81 0.99 0.59 -9.90
CA GLY A 81 -0.03 -0.43 -10.19
C GLY A 81 -1.44 0.08 -9.92
N TYR A 82 -1.68 0.65 -8.74
CA TYR A 82 -2.99 1.20 -8.39
C TYR A 82 -3.45 2.33 -9.30
N VAL A 83 -2.53 3.18 -9.76
CA VAL A 83 -2.83 4.26 -10.71
C VAL A 83 -3.29 3.68 -12.04
N ARG A 84 -2.68 2.57 -12.47
CA ARG A 84 -3.04 1.90 -13.72
C ARG A 84 -4.38 1.17 -13.63
N ASP A 85 -4.64 0.52 -12.50
CA ASP A 85 -5.81 -0.34 -12.33
C ASP A 85 -7.07 0.44 -11.89
N TYR A 86 -6.90 1.49 -11.07
CA TYR A 86 -8.00 2.26 -10.49
C TYR A 86 -7.74 3.79 -10.48
N PRO A 87 -7.52 4.41 -11.65
CA PRO A 87 -7.14 5.84 -11.75
C PRO A 87 -8.18 6.78 -11.14
N ARG A 88 -9.48 6.51 -11.37
CA ARG A 88 -10.58 7.36 -10.88
C ARG A 88 -10.74 7.32 -9.36
N LEU A 89 -10.53 6.15 -8.76
CA LEU A 89 -10.63 6.01 -7.30
C LEU A 89 -9.48 6.77 -6.62
N LEU A 90 -8.28 6.66 -7.19
CA LEU A 90 -7.11 7.38 -6.69
C LEU A 90 -7.30 8.90 -6.77
N GLU A 91 -7.84 9.40 -7.89
CA GLU A 91 -8.17 10.83 -8.04
C GLU A 91 -9.16 11.29 -6.96
N TYR A 92 -10.22 10.53 -6.73
CA TYR A 92 -11.21 10.83 -5.70
C TYR A 92 -10.58 10.91 -4.32
N VAL A 93 -9.72 9.95 -3.96
CA VAL A 93 -9.03 9.92 -2.67
C VAL A 93 -8.03 11.07 -2.54
N ILE A 94 -7.26 11.37 -3.59
CA ILE A 94 -6.34 12.52 -3.59
C ILE A 94 -7.11 13.82 -3.36
N ARG A 95 -8.24 14.00 -4.04
CA ARG A 95 -9.06 15.20 -3.94
C ARG A 95 -9.73 15.35 -2.57
N THR A 96 -10.15 14.25 -1.96
CA THR A 96 -10.86 14.24 -0.68
C THR A 96 -9.92 14.28 0.53
N GLU A 97 -8.84 13.50 0.53
CA GLU A 97 -7.88 13.44 1.65
C GLU A 97 -6.78 14.50 1.57
N PHE A 98 -6.38 14.93 0.37
CA PHE A 98 -5.25 15.83 0.15
C PHE A 98 -5.64 17.05 -0.70
N PRO A 99 -6.55 17.93 -0.22
CA PRO A 99 -7.04 19.08 -0.99
C PRO A 99 -5.94 20.09 -1.37
N TRP A 100 -4.79 20.01 -0.73
CA TRP A 100 -3.60 20.83 -0.95
C TRP A 100 -2.66 20.25 -2.02
N ALA A 101 -2.79 18.95 -2.33
CA ALA A 101 -2.15 18.33 -3.48
C ALA A 101 -2.95 18.69 -4.74
N ARG A 102 -2.74 19.91 -5.27
CA ARG A 102 -3.36 20.35 -6.53
C ARG A 102 -2.95 19.43 -7.66
N MET A 103 -3.83 18.50 -8.03
CA MET A 103 -3.80 17.91 -9.36
C MET A 103 -4.11 19.01 -10.38
N PRO A 104 -3.44 19.02 -11.55
CA PRO A 104 -3.88 19.86 -12.64
C PRO A 104 -5.32 19.45 -12.95
N GLU A 105 -6.24 20.34 -12.66
CA GLU A 105 -7.63 20.17 -13.06
C GLU A 105 -7.60 20.02 -14.58
N VAL A 106 -8.13 18.91 -15.11
CA VAL A 106 -8.34 18.75 -16.56
C VAL A 106 -9.51 19.68 -16.93
N THR A 107 -9.31 20.98 -16.75
CA THR A 107 -10.13 22.02 -17.34
C THR A 107 -9.77 21.98 -18.80
N GLY A 108 -10.75 21.60 -19.64
CA GLY A 108 -10.60 21.35 -21.07
C GLY A 108 -10.28 22.60 -21.90
N ILE A 109 -9.20 23.30 -21.57
CA ILE A 109 -8.72 24.48 -22.27
C ILE A 109 -7.19 24.44 -22.32
N GLU A 110 -6.61 23.41 -22.95
CA GLU A 110 -5.39 23.63 -23.74
C GLU A 110 -5.45 22.80 -25.03
N VAL A 111 -5.32 23.53 -26.12
CA VAL A 111 -5.38 23.10 -27.51
C VAL A 111 -4.18 22.19 -27.80
N SER A 112 -4.37 20.87 -27.72
CA SER A 112 -3.50 19.92 -28.41
C SER A 112 -4.29 18.67 -28.78
N MET A 113 -4.23 18.32 -30.06
CA MET A 113 -5.06 17.32 -30.72
C MET A 113 -4.77 15.88 -30.26
N VAL A 114 -5.14 15.50 -29.04
CA VAL A 114 -5.46 14.12 -28.61
C VAL A 114 -6.29 14.26 -27.32
N PRO A 115 -7.48 13.66 -27.17
CA PRO A 115 -8.14 13.58 -25.88
C PRO A 115 -7.24 12.78 -24.94
N MET A 116 -6.45 13.48 -24.13
CA MET A 116 -5.52 12.85 -23.21
C MET A 116 -6.39 12.14 -22.16
N SER A 117 -6.42 10.79 -22.21
CA SER A 117 -7.22 10.01 -21.28
C SER A 117 -6.81 10.38 -19.85
N GLN A 118 -7.80 10.48 -18.96
CA GLN A 118 -7.63 10.89 -17.56
C GLN A 118 -6.54 10.05 -16.86
N ASP A 119 -6.42 8.79 -17.26
CA ASP A 119 -5.38 7.84 -16.85
C ASP A 119 -3.96 8.36 -17.16
N MET A 120 -3.77 8.96 -18.33
CA MET A 120 -2.51 9.52 -18.80
C MET A 120 -2.13 10.81 -18.04
N ALA A 121 -3.12 11.54 -17.52
CA ALA A 121 -2.89 12.78 -16.77
C ALA A 121 -2.35 12.50 -15.35
N ILE A 122 -2.90 11.49 -14.67
CA ILE A 122 -2.43 11.05 -13.35
C ILE A 122 -1.04 10.43 -13.47
N GLU A 123 -0.81 9.61 -14.50
CA GLU A 123 0.50 9.02 -14.75
C GLU A 123 1.56 10.09 -15.00
N LYS A 124 1.29 11.09 -15.84
CA LYS A 124 2.21 12.23 -16.04
C LYS A 124 2.40 13.07 -14.78
N TRP A 125 1.35 13.25 -13.98
CA TRP A 125 1.45 13.98 -12.71
C TRP A 125 2.38 13.26 -11.71
N MET A 126 2.30 11.94 -11.67
CA MET A 126 3.20 11.06 -10.89
C MET A 126 4.64 11.04 -11.41
N GLN A 127 4.83 11.11 -12.73
CA GLN A 127 6.16 11.13 -13.34
C GLN A 127 6.91 12.46 -13.11
N GLY A 128 6.20 13.52 -12.72
CA GLY A 128 6.84 14.76 -12.25
C GLY A 128 7.72 14.47 -11.03
N HIS A 129 9.03 14.73 -11.13
CA HIS A 129 10.13 14.35 -10.23
C HIS A 129 10.02 14.77 -8.73
N SER A 130 8.85 15.16 -8.24
CA SER A 130 8.63 15.48 -6.84
C SER A 130 8.36 14.22 -6.03
N LEU A 131 9.31 13.85 -5.17
CA LEU A 131 9.13 12.76 -4.18
C LEU A 131 7.83 12.92 -3.38
N ILE A 132 7.43 14.16 -3.11
CA ILE A 132 6.21 14.50 -2.38
C ILE A 132 4.96 14.01 -3.12
N ARG A 133 4.88 14.17 -4.46
CA ARG A 133 3.74 13.68 -5.25
C ARG A 133 3.64 12.16 -5.21
N LEU A 134 4.78 11.50 -5.27
CA LEU A 134 4.87 10.05 -5.22
C LEU A 134 4.46 9.53 -3.82
N SER A 135 4.85 10.22 -2.74
CA SER A 135 4.34 9.97 -1.39
C SER A 135 2.82 10.07 -1.31
N TRP A 136 2.22 11.10 -1.92
CA TRP A 136 0.76 11.26 -1.95
C TRP A 136 0.06 10.12 -2.70
N CYS A 137 0.62 9.68 -3.83
CA CYS A 137 0.07 8.53 -4.56
C CYS A 137 0.19 7.22 -3.77
N ILE A 138 1.28 7.00 -3.04
CA ILE A 138 1.43 5.85 -2.16
C ILE A 138 0.38 5.89 -1.05
N LEU A 139 0.21 7.05 -0.39
CA LEU A 139 -0.79 7.23 0.66
C LEU A 139 -2.21 7.04 0.13
N ALA A 140 -2.54 7.66 -0.99
CA ALA A 140 -3.86 7.53 -1.62
C ALA A 140 -4.12 6.09 -2.07
N GLY A 141 -3.12 5.39 -2.63
CA GLY A 141 -3.22 3.97 -3.00
C GLY A 141 -3.50 3.08 -1.80
N GLN A 142 -2.94 3.38 -0.64
CA GLN A 142 -3.19 2.63 0.60
C GLN A 142 -4.60 2.86 1.15
N SER A 143 -5.10 4.11 1.10
CA SER A 143 -6.50 4.40 1.44
C SER A 143 -7.47 3.73 0.45
N CYS A 144 -7.12 3.70 -0.85
CA CYS A 144 -7.88 2.98 -1.87
C CYS A 144 -7.91 1.47 -1.60
N GLN A 145 -6.80 0.87 -1.17
CA GLN A 145 -6.72 -0.57 -0.90
C GLN A 145 -7.70 -0.99 0.21
N SER A 146 -7.83 -0.20 1.29
CA SER A 146 -8.84 -0.46 2.32
C SER A 146 -10.26 -0.33 1.78
N LEU A 147 -10.55 0.73 1.00
CA LEU A 147 -11.87 0.96 0.41
C LEU A 147 -12.26 -0.14 -0.59
N ILE A 148 -11.32 -0.63 -1.40
CA ILE A 148 -11.54 -1.73 -2.33
C ILE A 148 -11.80 -3.03 -1.57
N GLN A 149 -11.05 -3.32 -0.51
CA GLN A 149 -11.28 -4.51 0.31
C GLN A 149 -12.64 -4.49 0.98
N GLU A 150 -13.03 -3.37 1.59
CA GLU A 150 -14.36 -3.20 2.19
C GLU A 150 -15.48 -3.42 1.15
N HIS A 151 -15.36 -2.80 -0.03
CA HIS A 151 -16.37 -2.94 -1.08
C HIS A 151 -16.44 -4.35 -1.67
N GLN A 152 -15.30 -5.06 -1.76
CA GLN A 152 -15.29 -6.46 -2.19
C GLN A 152 -15.83 -7.43 -1.14
N GLU A 153 -15.57 -7.17 0.14
CA GLU A 153 -16.14 -7.95 1.25
C GLU A 153 -17.65 -7.75 1.35
N GLU A 154 -18.13 -6.53 1.15
CA GLU A 154 -19.56 -6.20 1.13
C GLU A 154 -20.27 -6.93 -0.02
N LYS A 155 -19.75 -6.83 -1.25
CA LYS A 155 -20.28 -7.59 -2.40
C LYS A 155 -20.24 -9.10 -2.18
N ARG A 156 -19.18 -9.62 -1.54
CA ARG A 156 -19.10 -11.04 -1.19
C ARG A 156 -20.16 -11.44 -0.17
N ARG A 157 -20.49 -10.58 0.80
CA ARG A 157 -21.58 -10.83 1.78
C ARG A 157 -22.95 -10.82 1.11
N GLU A 158 -23.19 -9.89 0.18
CA GLU A 158 -24.44 -9.84 -0.58
C GLU A 158 -24.65 -11.11 -1.42
N LEU A 159 -23.62 -11.53 -2.16
CA LEU A 159 -23.65 -12.77 -2.96
C LEU A 159 -23.85 -14.05 -2.12
N LEU A 160 -23.45 -14.04 -0.84
CA LEU A 160 -23.68 -15.15 0.09
C LEU A 160 -25.04 -15.08 0.79
N ALA A 161 -25.65 -13.90 0.88
CA ALA A 161 -26.99 -13.69 1.44
C ALA A 161 -28.10 -14.05 0.42
N GLU A 162 -27.86 -13.81 -0.87
CA GLU A 162 -28.81 -14.12 -1.95
C GLU A 162 -29.21 -15.62 -2.06
N PRO A 163 -28.32 -16.62 -1.93
CA PRO A 163 -28.73 -18.02 -1.98
C PRO A 163 -29.54 -18.47 -0.74
N ALA A 164 -29.49 -17.75 0.39
CA ALA A 164 -30.26 -18.10 1.59
C ALA A 164 -31.74 -17.69 1.50
N ALA A 165 -32.05 -16.66 0.71
CA ALA A 165 -33.43 -16.24 0.45
C ALA A 165 -34.13 -17.12 -0.61
N ALA A 166 -33.38 -17.69 -1.55
CA ALA A 166 -33.91 -18.59 -2.58
C ALA A 166 -34.18 -20.03 -2.10
N SER A 167 -33.71 -20.39 -0.90
CA SER A 167 -33.91 -21.73 -0.30
C SER A 167 -34.95 -21.76 0.82
N ALA A 168 -35.74 -20.71 1.03
CA ALA A 168 -36.88 -20.78 1.96
C ALA A 168 -37.96 -21.69 1.35
N PRO A 169 -38.23 -22.89 1.92
CA PRO A 169 -39.24 -23.78 1.37
C PRO A 169 -40.60 -23.11 1.49
N HIS A 170 -41.34 -23.09 0.38
CA HIS A 170 -42.77 -22.88 0.36
C HIS A 170 -43.40 -23.75 1.45
N GLY A 171 -43.84 -23.11 2.53
CA GLY A 171 -44.69 -23.71 3.54
C GLY A 171 -45.98 -24.18 2.87
N SER A 172 -46.01 -25.47 2.55
CA SER A 172 -47.18 -26.24 2.16
C SER A 172 -48.37 -25.84 3.02
N SER A 173 -49.35 -25.16 2.41
CA SER A 173 -50.70 -25.02 2.95
C SER A 173 -51.26 -26.41 3.27
N GLY A 174 -51.36 -26.74 4.56
CA GLY A 174 -52.10 -27.88 5.03
C GLY A 174 -53.60 -27.63 4.84
N GLN A 175 -54.15 -28.18 3.77
CA GLN A 175 -55.55 -28.62 3.75
C GLN A 175 -55.63 -29.91 4.57
N ILE A 176 -56.48 -29.92 5.61
CA ILE A 176 -57.58 -30.86 5.91
C ILE A 176 -58.16 -30.43 7.26
#